data_AF-S4RY54-F1
#
_entry.id   AF-S4RY54-F1
#
_cell.length_a   1.000
_cell.length_b   1.000
_cell.length_c   1.000
_cell.angle_alpha   90.00
_cell.angle_beta   90.00
_cell.angle_gamma   90.00
#
_symmetry.space_group_name_H-M   'P 1'
#
loop_
_entity.id
_entity.type
_entity.pdbx_description
1 polymer ?
#
loop_
_entity_poly.entity_id
_entity_poly.type
_entity_poly.pdbx_seq_one_letter_code
_entity_poly.pdbx_strand_id
1 'polypeptide(L)' 'FVRSNKPSTFKGLTIKYVRGSDPVLKLLDESGNVAEELSITKWNTDSVEEFLSEKLERL' A
#
# COMPACT_ATOMS: atom_id res chain seq x y z
N PHE A 1 4.04 5.21 8.09
CA PHE A 1 4.22 5.06 6.62
C PHE A 1 3.69 6.25 5.80
N VAL A 2 2.38 6.46 5.63
CA VAL A 2 1.82 7.44 4.66
C VAL A 2 2.20 8.92 4.84
N ARG A 3 2.64 9.33 6.04
CA ARG A 3 3.07 10.71 6.35
C ARG A 3 4.57 10.95 6.18
N SER A 4 5.36 9.93 5.84
CA SER A 4 6.81 10.06 5.63
C SER A 4 7.15 10.13 4.13
N ASN A 5 8.45 10.20 3.79
CA ASN A 5 8.94 10.14 2.41
C ASN A 5 9.00 8.71 1.83
N LYS A 6 8.74 7.68 2.64
CA LYS A 6 8.81 6.27 2.23
C LYS A 6 7.87 5.91 1.06
N PRO A 7 6.62 6.38 0.99
CA PRO A 7 5.74 6.03 -0.13
C PRO A 7 6.29 6.42 -1.50
N SER A 8 7.03 7.53 -1.57
CA SER A 8 7.63 8.03 -2.81
C SER A 8 8.76 7.17 -3.35
N THR A 9 9.24 6.15 -2.60
CA THR A 9 10.26 5.22 -3.08
C THR A 9 9.68 3.98 -3.76
N PHE A 10 8.35 3.81 -3.78
CA PHE A 10 7.68 2.64 -4.36
C PHE A 10 6.98 3.02 -5.66
N LYS A 11 7.40 2.40 -6.77
CA LYS A 11 6.76 2.60 -8.07
C LYS A 11 5.41 1.90 -8.10
N GLY A 12 4.40 2.57 -8.65
CA GLY A 12 3.03 2.03 -8.75
C GLY A 12 2.21 2.10 -7.45
N LEU A 13 2.78 2.57 -6.34
CA LEU A 13 2.02 2.79 -5.11
C LEU A 13 1.18 4.08 -5.21
N THR A 14 -0.13 3.96 -5.00
CA THR A 14 -1.05 5.10 -4.93
C THR A 14 -1.74 5.14 -3.57
N ILE A 15 -1.76 6.31 -2.91
CA ILE A 15 -2.44 6.51 -1.62
C ILE A 15 -3.74 7.28 -1.84
N LYS A 16 -4.86 6.71 -1.41
CA LYS A 16 -6.17 7.36 -1.44
C LYS A 16 -6.73 7.51 -0.03
N TYR A 17 -7.06 8.74 0.35
CA TYR A 17 -7.71 9.03 1.63
C TYR A 17 -9.23 8.92 1.47
N VAL A 18 -9.82 7.92 2.12
CA VAL A 18 -11.27 7.71 2.14
C VAL A 18 -11.77 7.90 3.57
N ARG A 19 -12.66 8.86 3.76
CA ARG A 19 -13.13 9.24 5.10
C ARG A 19 -14.04 8.15 5.66
N GLY A 20 -13.81 7.77 6.92
CA GLY A 20 -14.65 6.81 7.64
C GLY A 20 -14.37 5.34 7.29
N SER A 21 -13.33 5.06 6.50
CA SER A 21 -12.90 3.69 6.17
C SER A 21 -11.65 3.30 6.94
N ASP A 22 -11.57 2.04 7.33
CA ASP A 22 -10.34 1.43 7.81
C ASP A 22 -9.27 1.38 6.70
N PRO A 23 -7.98 1.44 7.06
CA PRO A 23 -6.90 1.37 6.09
C PRO A 23 -6.80 -0.04 5.50
N VAL A 24 -6.78 -0.10 4.17
CA VAL A 24 -6.62 -1.34 3.39
C VAL A 24 -5.56 -1.17 2.32
N LEU A 25 -4.82 -2.23 2.03
CA LEU A 25 -4.00 -2.36 0.83
C LEU A 25 -4.82 -3.07 -0.24
N LYS A 26 -4.80 -2.54 -1.46
CA LYS A 26 -5.42 -3.17 -2.63
C LYS A 26 -4.35 -3.42 -3.67
N LEU A 27 -4.17 -4.67 -4.06
CA LEU A 27 -3.30 -5.06 -5.16
C LEU A 27 -4.15 -5.09 -6.43
N LEU A 28 -3.69 -4.36 -7.45
CA LEU A 28 -4.36 -4.29 -8.73
C LEU A 28 -3.71 -5.27 -9.72
N ASP A 29 -4.53 -5.88 -10.56
CA ASP A 29 -4.04 -6.64 -11.72
C ASP A 29 -3.63 -5.71 -12.87
N GLU A 30 -3.14 -6.29 -13.98
CA GLU A 30 -2.74 -5.55 -15.18
C GLU A 30 -3.90 -4.78 -15.84
N SER A 31 -5.15 -5.17 -15.57
CA SER A 31 -6.35 -4.49 -16.05
C SER A 31 -6.83 -3.39 -15.11
N GLY A 32 -6.15 -3.18 -13.96
CA GLY A 32 -6.50 -2.20 -12.95
C GLY A 32 -7.64 -2.64 -12.01
N ASN A 33 -8.05 -3.90 -12.05
CA ASN A 33 -9.06 -4.43 -11.13
C ASN A 33 -8.40 -4.87 -9.81
N VAL A 34 -9.17 -4.86 -8.71
CA VAL A 34 -8.68 -5.34 -7.41
C VAL A 34 -8.56 -6.86 -7.47
N ALA A 35 -7.32 -7.33 -7.49
CA ALA A 35 -7.01 -8.76 -7.41
C ALA A 35 -7.04 -9.24 -5.95
N GLU A 36 -6.54 -8.43 -5.01
CA GLU A 36 -6.48 -8.76 -3.59
C GLU A 36 -6.68 -7.51 -2.71
N GLU A 37 -7.35 -7.69 -1.57
CA GLU A 37 -7.55 -6.66 -0.56
C GLU A 37 -7.12 -7.17 0.82
N LEU A 38 -6.28 -6.40 1.51
CA LEU A 38 -5.72 -6.71 2.82
C LEU A 38 -6.04 -5.60 3.82
N SER A 39 -6.60 -5.95 4.97
CA SER A 39 -6.73 -5.02 6.09
C SER A 39 -5.38 -4.83 6.77
N ILE A 40 -4.95 -3.57 6.89
CA ILE A 40 -3.67 -3.22 7.53
C ILE A 40 -3.86 -2.46 8.86
N THR A 41 -5.06 -2.51 9.44
CA THR A 41 -5.40 -1.77 10.68
C THR A 41 -4.50 -2.13 11.87
N LYS A 42 -3.91 -3.33 11.87
CA LYS A 42 -2.99 -3.82 12.92
C LYS A 42 -1.51 -3.73 12.54
N TRP A 43 -1.20 -3.30 11.32
CA TRP A 43 0.18 -3.29 10.83
C TRP A 43 0.90 -2.04 11.32
N ASN A 44 2.19 -2.19 11.62
CA ASN A 44 3.06 -1.06 11.93
C ASN A 44 3.78 -0.56 10.66
N THR A 45 4.65 0.45 10.80
CA THR A 45 5.32 1.04 9.62
C THR A 45 6.29 0.05 8.98
N ASP A 46 7.00 -0.76 9.76
CA ASP A 46 7.99 -1.72 9.27
C ASP A 46 7.32 -2.86 8.50
N SER A 47 6.21 -3.42 9.02
CA SER A 47 5.46 -4.48 8.32
C SER A 47 4.87 -4.00 7.00
N VAL A 48 4.37 -2.76 6.94
CA VAL A 48 3.88 -2.18 5.67
C VAL A 48 5.01 -2.00 4.67
N GLU A 49 6.16 -1.52 5.11
CA GLU A 49 7.32 -1.30 4.24
C GLU A 49 7.93 -2.60 3.72
N GLU A 50 8.05 -3.61 4.58
CA GLU A 50 8.53 -4.95 4.23
C GLU A 50 7.64 -5.56 3.14
N PHE A 51 6.33 -5.63 3.39
CA PHE A 51 5.38 -6.19 2.43
C PHE A 51 5.40 -5.46 1.08
N LEU A 52 5.44 -4.13 1.08
CA LEU A 52 5.51 -3.36 -0.16
C LEU A 52 6.84 -3.57 -0.89
N SER A 53 7.93 -3.81 -0.17
CA SER A 53 9.24 -4.11 -0.76
C SER A 53 9.29 -5.49 -1.40
N GLU A 54 8.50 -6.44 -0.90
CA GLU A 54 8.36 -7.76 -1.53
C GLU A 54 7.48 -7.72 -2.79
N LYS A 55 6.47 -6.84 -2.82
CA LYS A 55 5.47 -6.79 -3.90
C LYS A 55 5.74 -5.76 -4.99
N LEU A 56 6.44 -4.67 -4.71
CA LEU A 56 6.64 -3.54 -5.62
C LEU A 56 8.12 -3.28 -5.89
N GLU A 57 8.40 -2.71 -7.07
CA GLU A 57 9.72 -2.21 -7.44
C GLU A 57 10.04 -0.89 -6.70
N ARG A 58 11.27 -0.78 -6.19
CA ARG A 58 11.80 0.46 -5.61
C ARG A 58 12.32 1.40 -6.72
N LEU A 59 12.05 2.68 -6.57
CA LEU A 59 12.55 3.75 -7.44
C LEU A 59 14.03 4.08 -7.17
#